data_AF-A0A6S7IGN4-F1
#
_entry.id   AF-A0A6S7IGN4-F1
#
_cell.length_a   1.000
_cell.length_b   1.000
_cell.length_c   1.000
_cell.angle_alpha   90.00
_cell.angle_beta   90.00
_cell.angle_gamma   90.00
#
_symmetry.space_group_name_H-M   'P 1'
#
loop_
_entity.id
_entity.type
_entity.pdbx_description
1 polymer ?
#
loop_
_entity_poly.entity_id
_entity_poly.type
_entity_poly.pdbx_seq_one_letter_code
_entity_poly.pdbx_strand_id
1 'polypeptide(L)'
;MIFLGIGYLIIFLKRYGYSSVGYNFFLGAISIQWYIIVAGCLSHRGTTGFDIDINIKSLITGLFAAAVVLISFGVYMGKVSRIQLLVIMVIEIVMYAVNEFIVLEELQVADIGGSMIVHMFACYFGMAVTFVLRRPEDTNNNPKEAPVYHSDLFAMIGSLFLWLYWPSFNSILVAPGNDKQRAVINTYLSLTACTVSVFATSAFVNKEKLQMAHVQNAVLAGGVAVGTTANMLIQPWGAILLGTLAGIISVCGFYYVQPYLNEKLKLHDTCGVHNLHGMPGLLGALAGVVAAKLADVDDYKDRYS
;
A
#
# COMPACT_ATOMS: atom_id res chain seq x y z
N MET A 1 -8.91 -2.72 -7.59
CA MET A 1 -7.53 -2.58 -7.09
C MET A 1 -6.93 -3.91 -6.66
N ILE A 2 -7.58 -4.69 -5.80
CA ILE A 2 -7.06 -5.96 -5.24
C ILE A 2 -6.72 -7.00 -6.33
N PHE A 3 -7.72 -7.47 -7.07
CA PHE A 3 -7.55 -8.64 -7.94
C PHE A 3 -6.81 -8.35 -9.25
N LEU A 4 -7.16 -7.24 -9.91
CA LEU A 4 -6.55 -6.86 -11.18
C LEU A 4 -5.35 -5.92 -10.97
N GLY A 5 -5.49 -4.88 -10.15
CA GLY A 5 -4.45 -3.86 -9.93
C GLY A 5 -3.17 -4.46 -9.35
N ILE A 6 -3.22 -4.98 -8.12
CA ILE A 6 -2.06 -5.62 -7.48
C ILE A 6 -1.66 -6.87 -8.26
N GLY A 7 -2.63 -7.71 -8.64
CA GLY A 7 -2.37 -8.97 -9.34
C GLY A 7 -1.60 -8.83 -10.65
N TYR A 8 -1.89 -7.80 -11.46
CA TYR A 8 -1.10 -7.52 -12.65
C TYR A 8 0.17 -6.74 -12.34
N LEU A 9 0.20 -5.82 -11.37
CA LEU A 9 1.42 -5.07 -11.02
C LEU A 9 2.59 -6.03 -10.71
N ILE A 10 2.32 -7.11 -9.96
CA ILE A 10 3.33 -8.08 -9.54
C ILE A 10 3.62 -9.18 -10.59
N ILE A 11 3.12 -9.05 -11.84
CA ILE A 11 3.38 -10.01 -12.92
C ILE A 11 4.70 -9.75 -13.67
N PHE A 12 5.45 -8.70 -13.30
CA PHE A 12 6.65 -8.27 -14.01
C PHE A 12 7.73 -9.36 -14.10
N LEU A 13 7.80 -10.30 -13.13
CA LEU A 13 8.75 -11.41 -13.12
C LEU A 13 8.52 -12.38 -14.30
N LYS A 14 9.52 -12.49 -15.20
CA LYS A 14 9.43 -13.23 -16.47
C LYS A 14 9.05 -14.71 -16.40
N ARG A 15 9.21 -15.36 -15.23
CA ARG A 15 8.89 -16.79 -15.02
C ARG A 15 8.02 -17.05 -13.80
N TYR A 16 7.38 -16.01 -13.25
CA TYR A 16 6.53 -16.14 -12.06
C TYR A 16 5.09 -15.68 -12.29
N GLY A 17 4.72 -15.27 -13.51
CA GLY A 17 3.42 -14.64 -13.78
C GLY A 17 2.18 -15.47 -13.37
N TYR A 18 2.18 -16.79 -13.57
CA TYR A 18 1.07 -17.65 -13.14
C TYR A 18 0.94 -17.71 -11.61
N SER A 19 2.07 -17.85 -10.92
CA SER A 19 2.11 -17.81 -9.46
C SER A 19 1.73 -16.44 -8.92
N SER A 20 2.20 -15.36 -9.53
CA SER A 20 1.83 -13.98 -9.19
C SER A 20 0.31 -13.78 -9.19
N VAL A 21 -0.34 -13.95 -10.34
CA VAL A 21 -1.78 -13.68 -10.46
C VAL A 21 -2.64 -14.72 -9.73
N GLY A 22 -2.23 -15.99 -9.78
CA GLY A 22 -2.96 -17.09 -9.15
C GLY A 22 -2.93 -17.01 -7.62
N TYR A 23 -1.76 -16.76 -7.03
CA TYR A 23 -1.65 -16.57 -5.58
C TYR A 23 -2.26 -15.24 -5.15
N ASN A 24 -2.15 -14.16 -5.94
CA ASN A 24 -2.88 -12.92 -5.65
C ASN A 24 -4.39 -13.15 -5.56
N PHE A 25 -4.94 -13.91 -6.52
CA PHE A 25 -6.38 -14.18 -6.52
C PHE A 25 -6.79 -15.05 -5.32
N PHE A 26 -6.06 -16.13 -5.07
CA PHE A 26 -6.31 -17.01 -3.92
C PHE A 26 -6.21 -16.26 -2.59
N LEU A 27 -5.11 -15.52 -2.37
CA LEU A 27 -4.88 -14.77 -1.14
C LEU A 27 -5.92 -13.68 -0.94
N GLY A 28 -6.27 -12.92 -1.99
CA GLY A 28 -7.30 -11.90 -1.89
C GLY A 28 -8.65 -12.49 -1.47
N ALA A 29 -9.06 -13.62 -2.07
CA ALA A 29 -10.33 -14.25 -1.78
C ALA A 29 -10.42 -14.82 -0.35
N ILE A 30 -9.36 -15.49 0.14
CA ILE A 30 -9.34 -16.03 1.50
C ILE A 30 -9.16 -14.93 2.56
N SER A 31 -8.40 -13.88 2.25
CA SER A 31 -8.13 -12.77 3.18
C SER A 31 -9.40 -12.01 3.55
N ILE A 32 -10.27 -11.73 2.58
CA ILE A 32 -11.56 -11.07 2.83
C ILE A 32 -12.39 -11.87 3.83
N GLN A 33 -12.52 -13.19 3.60
CA GLN A 33 -13.30 -14.08 4.46
C GLN A 33 -12.70 -14.18 5.86
N TRP A 34 -11.38 -14.39 5.95
CA TRP A 34 -10.71 -14.55 7.22
C TRP A 34 -10.75 -13.26 8.06
N TYR A 35 -10.53 -12.10 7.43
CA TYR A 35 -10.62 -10.82 8.13
C TYR A 35 -12.03 -10.54 8.66
N ILE A 36 -13.10 -10.79 7.88
CA ILE A 36 -14.48 -10.56 8.35
C ILE A 36 -14.75 -11.38 9.62
N ILE A 37 -14.25 -12.61 9.69
CA ILE A 37 -14.37 -13.46 10.89
C ILE A 37 -13.57 -12.85 12.06
N VAL A 38 -12.28 -12.55 11.85
CA VAL A 38 -11.40 -12.03 12.91
C VAL A 38 -11.87 -10.68 13.44
N ALA A 39 -12.19 -9.73 12.57
CA ALA A 39 -12.70 -8.41 12.94
C ALA A 39 -14.09 -8.50 13.60
N GLY A 40 -14.94 -9.42 13.13
CA GLY A 40 -16.21 -9.74 13.76
C GLY A 40 -16.03 -10.24 15.21
N CYS A 41 -15.09 -11.16 15.43
CA CYS A 41 -14.74 -11.64 16.78
C CYS A 41 -14.23 -10.51 17.69
N LEU A 42 -13.40 -9.60 17.17
CA LEU A 42 -12.89 -8.46 17.95
C LEU A 42 -14.01 -7.47 18.32
N SER A 43 -14.94 -7.21 17.40
CA SER A 43 -16.09 -6.33 17.62
C SER A 43 -17.06 -6.86 18.69
N HIS A 44 -17.13 -8.19 18.88
CA HIS A 44 -18.00 -8.85 19.88
C HIS A 44 -17.33 -9.06 21.25
N ARG A 45 -16.17 -8.47 21.49
CA ARG A 45 -15.51 -8.59 22.80
C ARG A 45 -16.43 -8.04 23.91
N GLY A 46 -16.71 -8.88 24.91
CA GLY A 46 -17.54 -8.50 26.05
C GLY A 46 -19.05 -8.52 25.81
N THR A 47 -19.53 -9.01 24.66
CA THR A 47 -20.96 -9.22 24.39
C THR A 47 -21.36 -10.69 24.54
N THR A 48 -22.62 -10.95 24.93
CA THR A 48 -23.15 -12.32 25.14
C THR A 48 -23.70 -12.99 23.88
N GLY A 49 -23.69 -12.31 22.73
CA GLY A 49 -24.04 -12.83 21.41
C GLY A 49 -22.83 -12.94 20.46
N PHE A 50 -22.97 -13.72 19.39
CA PHE A 50 -21.93 -13.89 18.36
C PHE A 50 -22.57 -13.82 16.96
N ASP A 51 -22.97 -12.62 16.56
CA ASP A 51 -23.59 -12.38 15.25
C ASP A 51 -22.71 -11.43 14.43
N ILE A 52 -21.93 -11.97 13.50
CA ILE A 52 -21.06 -11.15 12.64
C ILE A 52 -21.91 -10.52 11.53
N ASP A 53 -22.12 -9.21 11.61
CA ASP A 53 -22.84 -8.46 10.58
C ASP A 53 -22.06 -8.40 9.27
N ILE A 54 -22.64 -8.99 8.21
CA ILE A 54 -22.10 -8.92 6.86
C ILE A 54 -22.86 -7.87 6.05
N ASN A 55 -22.16 -6.81 5.68
CA ASN A 55 -22.69 -5.69 4.91
C ASN A 55 -21.61 -5.11 3.99
N ILE A 56 -21.93 -4.06 3.24
CA ILE A 56 -20.99 -3.43 2.31
C ILE A 56 -19.73 -2.91 3.04
N LYS A 57 -19.86 -2.38 4.26
CA LYS A 57 -18.72 -1.89 5.04
C LYS A 57 -17.78 -3.04 5.41
N SER A 58 -18.30 -4.19 5.88
CA SER A 58 -17.44 -5.34 6.20
C SER A 58 -16.77 -5.96 4.97
N LEU A 59 -17.41 -5.91 3.80
CA LEU A 59 -16.75 -6.25 2.54
C LEU A 59 -15.65 -5.26 2.16
N ILE A 60 -15.86 -3.95 2.34
CA ILE A 60 -14.85 -2.92 2.05
C ILE A 60 -13.63 -3.08 2.97
N THR A 61 -13.83 -3.27 4.28
CA THR A 61 -12.72 -3.48 5.22
C THR A 61 -12.00 -4.82 4.98
N GLY A 62 -12.75 -5.87 4.60
CA GLY A 62 -12.15 -7.12 4.11
C GLY A 62 -11.28 -6.93 2.86
N LEU A 63 -11.64 -6.03 1.94
CA LEU A 63 -10.81 -5.68 0.78
C LEU A 63 -9.55 -4.91 1.18
N PHE A 64 -9.57 -4.06 2.21
CA PHE A 64 -8.36 -3.44 2.75
C PHE A 64 -7.43 -4.47 3.39
N ALA A 65 -7.96 -5.42 4.17
CA ALA A 65 -7.18 -6.52 4.72
C ALA A 65 -6.55 -7.40 3.62
N ALA A 66 -7.29 -7.65 2.53
CA ALA A 66 -6.71 -8.30 1.36
C ALA A 66 -5.59 -7.46 0.73
N ALA A 67 -5.72 -6.13 0.68
CA ALA A 67 -4.64 -5.26 0.20
C ALA A 67 -3.38 -5.42 1.07
N VAL A 68 -3.53 -5.44 2.40
CA VAL A 68 -2.43 -5.63 3.36
C VAL A 68 -1.64 -6.90 3.05
N VAL A 69 -2.33 -8.04 2.97
CA VAL A 69 -1.70 -9.33 2.68
C VAL A 69 -0.99 -9.33 1.32
N LEU A 70 -1.59 -8.71 0.31
CA LEU A 70 -1.02 -8.67 -1.04
C LEU A 70 0.17 -7.71 -1.16
N ILE A 71 0.19 -6.64 -0.38
CA ILE A 71 1.35 -5.75 -0.25
C ILE A 71 2.51 -6.51 0.41
N SER A 72 2.26 -7.20 1.53
CA SER A 72 3.27 -8.04 2.19
C SER A 72 3.78 -9.15 1.29
N PHE A 73 2.88 -9.78 0.52
CA PHE A 73 3.24 -10.79 -0.48
C PHE A 73 4.27 -10.28 -1.48
N GLY A 74 4.19 -9.02 -1.90
CA GLY A 74 5.17 -8.41 -2.79
C GLY A 74 6.61 -8.42 -2.25
N VAL A 75 6.81 -8.45 -0.93
CA VAL A 75 8.15 -8.49 -0.32
C VAL A 75 8.80 -9.86 -0.50
N TYR A 76 8.03 -10.93 -0.30
CA TYR A 76 8.54 -12.31 -0.24
C TYR A 76 8.09 -13.20 -1.40
N MET A 77 7.41 -12.66 -2.41
CA MET A 77 7.01 -13.41 -3.60
C MET A 77 8.22 -14.02 -4.30
N GLY A 78 8.04 -15.23 -4.83
CA GLY A 78 9.13 -16.04 -5.39
C GLY A 78 9.98 -16.80 -4.37
N LYS A 79 9.87 -16.47 -3.07
CA LYS A 79 10.73 -17.01 -1.99
C LYS A 79 9.98 -17.82 -0.94
N VAL A 80 8.67 -18.00 -1.01
CA VAL A 80 7.92 -18.79 -0.02
C VAL A 80 7.11 -19.90 -0.67
N SER A 81 6.97 -21.03 0.03
CA SER A 81 6.10 -22.14 -0.39
C SER A 81 4.63 -21.79 -0.19
N ARG A 82 3.74 -22.53 -0.86
CA ARG A 82 2.28 -22.38 -0.77
C ARG A 82 1.74 -22.47 0.66
N ILE A 83 2.29 -23.39 1.47
CA ILE A 83 1.87 -23.58 2.86
C ILE A 83 2.37 -22.44 3.73
N GLN A 84 3.63 -22.02 3.57
CA GLN A 84 4.15 -20.84 4.27
C GLN A 84 3.32 -19.60 3.95
N LEU A 85 2.95 -19.42 2.69
CA LEU A 85 2.11 -18.30 2.25
C LEU A 85 0.76 -18.27 2.97
N LEU A 86 0.10 -19.42 3.12
CA LEU A 86 -1.16 -19.54 3.85
C LEU A 86 -0.99 -19.24 5.34
N VAL A 87 0.05 -19.78 5.97
CA VAL A 87 0.34 -19.57 7.40
C VAL A 87 0.65 -18.09 7.68
N ILE A 88 1.47 -17.46 6.84
CA ILE A 88 1.79 -16.03 6.94
C ILE A 88 0.51 -15.20 6.86
N MET A 89 -0.35 -15.47 5.86
CA MET A 89 -1.61 -14.73 5.68
C MET A 89 -2.55 -14.85 6.88
N VAL A 90 -2.72 -16.05 7.45
CA VAL A 90 -3.59 -16.27 8.62
C VAL A 90 -3.10 -15.44 9.81
N ILE A 91 -1.79 -15.46 10.05
CA ILE A 91 -1.15 -14.73 11.15
C ILE A 91 -1.22 -13.21 10.91
N GLU A 92 -0.91 -12.76 9.70
CA GLU A 92 -0.92 -11.36 9.30
C GLU A 92 -2.28 -10.71 9.52
N ILE A 93 -3.37 -11.35 9.10
CA ILE A 93 -4.72 -10.79 9.26
C ILE A 93 -5.10 -10.60 10.72
N VAL A 94 -4.70 -11.53 11.60
CA VAL A 94 -4.95 -11.39 13.04
C VAL A 94 -4.21 -10.16 13.59
N MET A 95 -2.93 -10.00 13.24
CA MET A 95 -2.16 -8.84 13.68
C MET A 95 -2.65 -7.54 13.06
N TYR A 96 -3.07 -7.55 11.80
CA TYR A 96 -3.65 -6.41 11.12
C TYR A 96 -4.95 -5.97 11.82
N ALA A 97 -5.87 -6.90 12.07
CA ALA A 97 -7.14 -6.59 12.72
C ALA A 97 -6.94 -6.03 14.15
N VAL A 98 -5.99 -6.59 14.91
CA VAL A 98 -5.64 -6.04 16.24
C VAL A 98 -5.01 -4.66 16.13
N ASN A 99 -4.09 -4.45 15.18
CA ASN A 99 -3.45 -3.14 14.96
C ASN A 99 -4.46 -2.07 14.52
N GLU A 100 -5.31 -2.40 13.55
CA GLU A 100 -6.39 -1.53 13.07
C GLU A 100 -7.33 -1.17 14.22
N PHE A 101 -7.73 -2.15 15.01
CA PHE A 101 -8.57 -1.95 16.19
C PHE A 101 -7.90 -0.97 17.19
N ILE A 102 -6.64 -1.18 17.55
CA ILE A 102 -5.93 -0.30 18.49
C ILE A 102 -5.79 1.12 17.92
N VAL A 103 -5.35 1.25 16.66
CA VAL A 103 -5.03 2.55 16.07
C VAL A 103 -6.30 3.37 15.80
N LEU A 104 -7.35 2.77 15.25
CA LEU A 104 -8.57 3.48 14.88
C LEU A 104 -9.55 3.61 16.04
N GLU A 105 -9.75 2.58 16.85
CA GLU A 105 -10.80 2.57 17.88
C GLU A 105 -10.29 3.00 19.26
N GLU A 106 -9.10 2.57 19.68
CA GLU A 106 -8.58 2.93 21.02
C GLU A 106 -7.83 4.27 20.98
N LEU A 107 -6.97 4.47 19.99
CA LEU A 107 -6.16 5.68 19.85
C LEU A 107 -6.83 6.79 19.04
N GLN A 108 -7.95 6.49 18.35
CA GLN A 108 -8.72 7.45 17.54
C GLN A 108 -7.85 8.19 16.49
N VAL A 109 -6.87 7.49 15.91
CA VAL A 109 -5.97 8.06 14.90
C VAL A 109 -6.71 8.20 13.57
N ALA A 110 -6.65 9.39 12.99
CA ALA A 110 -7.19 9.64 11.66
C ALA A 110 -6.23 9.13 10.57
N ASP A 111 -6.58 8.02 9.90
CA ASP A 111 -5.80 7.44 8.80
C ASP A 111 -6.69 6.91 7.66
N ILE A 112 -7.45 7.80 7.04
CA ILE A 112 -8.59 7.39 6.20
C ILE A 112 -8.21 6.57 4.96
N GLY A 113 -7.05 6.87 4.35
CA GLY A 113 -6.50 6.13 3.21
C GLY A 113 -5.48 5.06 3.61
N GLY A 114 -5.27 4.83 4.91
CA GLY A 114 -4.43 3.74 5.40
C GLY A 114 -2.94 3.87 5.12
N SER A 115 -2.36 5.08 5.12
CA SER A 115 -0.91 5.21 4.95
C SER A 115 -0.17 4.47 6.07
N MET A 116 -0.70 4.49 7.30
CA MET A 116 -0.16 3.78 8.45
C MET A 116 -0.74 2.36 8.54
N ILE A 117 -2.06 2.24 8.66
CA ILE A 117 -2.70 0.95 9.00
C ILE A 117 -2.67 -0.07 7.86
N VAL A 118 -2.65 0.38 6.59
CA VAL A 118 -2.56 -0.52 5.43
C VAL A 118 -1.12 -0.59 4.95
N HIS A 119 -0.57 0.53 4.49
CA HIS A 119 0.68 0.53 3.71
C HIS A 119 1.94 0.33 4.56
N MET A 120 2.12 1.10 5.63
CA MET A 120 3.26 0.91 6.53
C MET A 120 3.18 -0.45 7.23
N PHE A 121 2.02 -0.81 7.78
CA PHE A 121 1.83 -2.10 8.45
C PHE A 121 2.24 -3.26 7.54
N ALA A 122 1.65 -3.35 6.34
CA ALA A 122 1.93 -4.43 5.40
C ALA A 122 3.41 -4.45 4.97
N CYS A 123 3.97 -3.28 4.63
CA CYS A 123 5.37 -3.19 4.23
C CYS A 123 6.30 -3.76 5.32
N TYR A 124 6.20 -3.25 6.55
CA TYR A 124 7.13 -3.65 7.60
C TYR A 124 6.83 -5.05 8.14
N PHE A 125 5.58 -5.52 8.06
CA PHE A 125 5.24 -6.92 8.30
C PHE A 125 5.95 -7.85 7.29
N GLY A 126 5.78 -7.60 5.99
CA GLY A 126 6.44 -8.38 4.93
C GLY A 126 7.97 -8.33 5.02
N MET A 127 8.53 -7.17 5.38
CA MET A 127 9.98 -7.01 5.62
C MET A 127 10.46 -7.82 6.83
N ALA A 128 9.69 -7.88 7.91
CA ALA A 128 10.00 -8.75 9.05
C ALA A 128 9.95 -10.24 8.66
N VAL A 129 8.95 -10.65 7.87
CA VAL A 129 8.84 -12.01 7.34
C VAL A 129 10.06 -12.37 6.49
N THR A 130 10.44 -11.51 5.54
CA THR A 130 11.60 -11.81 4.69
C THR A 130 12.92 -11.75 5.47
N PHE A 131 13.02 -10.96 6.53
CA PHE A 131 14.19 -10.96 7.41
C PHE A 131 14.35 -12.30 8.13
N VAL A 132 13.25 -12.85 8.67
CA VAL A 132 13.24 -14.13 9.38
C VAL A 132 13.48 -15.31 8.42
N LEU A 133 12.86 -15.29 7.25
CA LEU A 133 12.93 -16.36 6.25
C LEU A 133 14.09 -16.22 5.26
N ARG A 134 14.98 -15.24 5.45
CA ARG A 134 16.05 -14.93 4.49
C ARG A 134 16.94 -16.15 4.23
N ARG A 135 17.18 -16.44 2.96
CA ARG A 135 18.18 -17.42 2.53
C ARG A 135 19.36 -16.71 1.88
N PRO A 136 20.60 -17.20 2.03
CA PRO A 136 21.77 -16.62 1.36
C PRO A 136 21.56 -16.45 -0.15
N GLU A 137 20.86 -17.42 -0.76
CA GLU A 137 20.52 -17.48 -2.18
C GLU A 137 19.58 -16.37 -2.65
N ASP A 138 18.75 -15.81 -1.76
CA ASP A 138 17.78 -14.77 -2.11
C ASP A 138 18.48 -13.48 -2.55
N THR A 139 19.72 -13.24 -2.10
CA THR A 139 20.48 -12.03 -2.43
C THR A 139 21.43 -12.19 -3.62
N ASN A 140 21.47 -13.38 -4.23
CA ASN A 140 22.40 -13.72 -5.30
C ASN A 140 21.81 -13.40 -6.69
N ASN A 141 21.57 -12.12 -6.99
CA ASN A 141 21.19 -11.58 -8.32
C ASN A 141 20.58 -12.62 -9.28
N ASN A 142 19.43 -13.18 -8.89
CA ASN A 142 18.92 -14.37 -9.54
C ASN A 142 18.50 -14.00 -10.97
N PRO A 143 19.01 -14.66 -12.02
CA PRO A 143 18.66 -14.30 -13.38
C PRO A 143 17.17 -14.46 -13.70
N LYS A 144 16.40 -15.18 -12.87
CA LYS A 144 14.93 -15.30 -13.00
C LYS A 144 14.19 -14.07 -12.46
N GLU A 145 14.82 -13.29 -11.59
CA GLU A 145 14.30 -12.04 -11.04
C GLU A 145 14.56 -10.88 -11.99
N ALA A 146 13.90 -10.94 -13.14
CA ALA A 146 14.00 -9.92 -14.16
C ALA A 146 12.71 -9.87 -14.97
N PRO A 147 12.35 -8.70 -15.52
CA PRO A 147 11.25 -8.60 -16.46
C PRO A 147 11.66 -8.97 -17.88
N VAL A 148 10.64 -9.10 -18.73
CA VAL A 148 10.73 -9.12 -20.19
C VAL A 148 9.68 -8.15 -20.73
N TYR A 149 9.84 -7.70 -21.98
CA TYR A 149 9.02 -6.61 -22.54
C TYR A 149 7.50 -6.77 -22.31
N HIS A 150 6.94 -7.95 -22.58
CA HIS A 150 5.51 -8.19 -22.40
C HIS A 150 5.09 -8.30 -20.93
N SER A 151 5.96 -8.79 -20.03
CA SER A 151 5.62 -8.83 -18.59
C SER A 151 5.59 -7.44 -17.98
N ASP A 152 6.45 -6.53 -18.44
CA ASP A 152 6.40 -5.11 -18.06
C ASP A 152 5.14 -4.41 -18.57
N LEU A 153 4.70 -4.70 -19.79
CA LEU A 153 3.44 -4.18 -20.32
C LEU A 153 2.23 -4.70 -19.53
N PHE A 154 2.23 -5.98 -19.13
CA PHE A 154 1.18 -6.51 -18.26
C PHE A 154 1.21 -5.85 -16.87
N ALA A 155 2.38 -5.60 -16.29
CA ALA A 155 2.51 -4.89 -15.02
C ALA A 155 1.99 -3.44 -15.08
N MET A 156 2.13 -2.77 -16.23
CA MET A 156 1.53 -1.46 -16.44
C MET A 156 0.00 -1.47 -16.41
N ILE A 157 -0.66 -2.56 -16.82
CA ILE A 157 -2.13 -2.68 -16.66
C ILE A 157 -2.49 -2.60 -15.18
N GLY A 158 -1.77 -3.34 -14.34
CA GLY A 158 -1.98 -3.29 -12.88
C GLY A 158 -1.75 -1.90 -12.31
N SER A 159 -0.63 -1.27 -12.71
CA SER A 159 -0.25 0.09 -12.31
C SER A 159 -1.35 1.11 -12.65
N LEU A 160 -1.86 1.10 -13.88
CA LEU A 160 -2.92 2.03 -14.32
C LEU A 160 -4.24 1.79 -13.58
N PHE A 161 -4.63 0.53 -13.35
CA PHE A 161 -5.85 0.23 -12.59
C PHE A 161 -5.75 0.64 -11.12
N LEU A 162 -4.56 0.56 -10.52
CA LEU A 162 -4.32 1.08 -9.19
C LEU A 162 -4.40 2.60 -9.19
N TRP A 163 -3.68 3.25 -10.11
CA TRP A 163 -3.63 4.71 -10.24
C TRP A 163 -5.03 5.32 -10.45
N LEU A 164 -5.83 4.77 -11.36
CA LEU A 164 -7.18 5.25 -11.68
C LEU A 164 -8.16 5.13 -10.51
N TYR A 165 -8.06 4.07 -9.71
CA TYR A 165 -9.03 3.78 -8.65
C TYR A 165 -8.55 4.17 -7.25
N TRP A 166 -7.32 4.65 -7.08
CA TRP A 166 -6.80 5.12 -5.80
C TRP A 166 -7.64 6.23 -5.16
N PRO A 167 -8.19 7.22 -5.91
CA PRO A 167 -9.08 8.22 -5.31
C PRO A 167 -10.30 7.58 -4.64
N SER A 168 -10.83 6.47 -5.18
CA SER A 168 -11.89 5.71 -4.52
C SER A 168 -11.38 5.01 -3.27
N PHE A 169 -10.19 4.41 -3.31
CA PHE A 169 -9.56 3.76 -2.15
C PHE A 169 -9.44 4.71 -0.95
N ASN A 170 -8.89 5.90 -1.17
CA ASN A 170 -8.69 6.90 -0.12
C ASN A 170 -9.97 7.62 0.34
N SER A 171 -11.11 7.40 -0.33
CA SER A 171 -12.36 8.13 -0.05
C SER A 171 -13.56 7.24 0.27
N ILE A 172 -13.45 5.92 0.10
CA ILE A 172 -14.61 5.02 0.18
C ILE A 172 -15.22 4.99 1.58
N LEU A 173 -14.40 5.06 2.64
CA LEU A 173 -14.84 5.11 4.04
C LEU A 173 -15.17 6.52 4.53
N VAL A 174 -14.93 7.56 3.72
CA VAL A 174 -15.32 8.94 4.07
C VAL A 174 -16.84 9.08 3.89
N ALA A 175 -17.48 9.68 4.89
CA ALA A 175 -18.90 10.02 4.83
C ALA A 175 -19.20 10.94 3.62
N PRO A 176 -20.37 10.82 2.98
CA PRO A 176 -20.75 11.69 1.87
C PRO A 176 -20.66 13.19 2.23
N GLY A 177 -20.17 14.01 1.30
CA GLY A 177 -20.04 15.45 1.47
C GLY A 177 -18.67 16.00 1.05
N ASN A 178 -18.34 17.21 1.52
CA ASN A 178 -17.13 17.94 1.15
C ASN A 178 -15.84 17.16 1.46
N ASP A 179 -15.85 16.34 2.50
CA ASP A 179 -14.69 15.54 2.92
C ASP A 179 -14.35 14.45 1.93
N LYS A 180 -15.37 13.77 1.41
CA LYS A 180 -15.20 12.73 0.42
C LYS A 180 -14.71 13.33 -0.89
N GLN A 181 -15.29 14.46 -1.31
CA GLN A 181 -14.84 15.19 -2.49
C GLN A 181 -13.38 15.62 -2.34
N ARG A 182 -13.00 16.15 -1.19
CA ARG A 182 -11.61 16.56 -0.91
C ARG A 182 -10.65 15.36 -0.91
N ALA A 183 -11.03 14.23 -0.32
CA ALA A 183 -10.23 13.00 -0.38
C ALA A 183 -9.97 12.55 -1.83
N VAL A 184 -10.98 12.62 -2.69
CA VAL A 184 -10.82 12.32 -4.12
C VAL A 184 -9.87 13.32 -4.80
N ILE A 185 -10.08 14.62 -4.61
CA ILE A 185 -9.27 15.68 -5.25
C ILE A 185 -7.81 15.64 -4.78
N ASN A 186 -7.57 15.60 -3.46
CA ASN A 186 -6.23 15.53 -2.90
C ASN A 186 -5.49 14.28 -3.38
N THR A 187 -6.18 13.14 -3.45
CA THR A 187 -5.56 11.91 -3.97
C THR A 187 -5.18 12.04 -5.44
N TYR A 188 -6.05 12.61 -6.27
CA TYR A 188 -5.77 12.80 -7.69
C TYR A 188 -4.62 13.80 -7.94
N LEU A 189 -4.60 14.93 -7.23
CA LEU A 189 -3.52 15.91 -7.31
C LEU A 189 -2.18 15.34 -6.84
N SER A 190 -2.17 14.58 -5.75
CA SER A 190 -0.96 13.88 -5.28
C SER A 190 -0.45 12.86 -6.30
N LEU A 191 -1.33 12.03 -6.85
CA LEU A 191 -0.96 11.04 -7.87
C LEU A 191 -0.39 11.66 -9.14
N THR A 192 -1.02 12.71 -9.65
CA THR A 192 -0.53 13.41 -10.86
C THR A 192 0.82 14.07 -10.63
N ALA A 193 1.01 14.75 -9.49
CA ALA A 193 2.30 15.33 -9.11
C ALA A 193 3.39 14.27 -8.91
N CYS A 194 3.02 13.13 -8.30
CA CYS A 194 3.90 11.98 -8.12
C CYS A 194 4.34 11.41 -9.47
N THR A 195 3.42 11.21 -10.42
CA THR A 195 3.76 10.71 -11.75
C THR A 195 4.79 11.62 -12.44
N VAL A 196 4.57 12.94 -12.47
CA VAL A 196 5.53 13.88 -13.08
C VAL A 196 6.89 13.80 -12.39
N SER A 197 6.89 13.80 -11.05
CA SER A 197 8.10 13.70 -10.24
C SER A 197 8.89 12.41 -10.49
N VAL A 198 8.20 11.28 -10.65
CA VAL A 198 8.82 9.97 -10.93
C VAL A 198 9.52 9.97 -12.28
N PHE A 199 8.89 10.51 -13.33
CA PHE A 199 9.51 10.59 -14.65
C PHE A 199 10.76 11.48 -14.63
N ALA A 200 10.68 12.65 -13.99
CA ALA A 200 11.81 13.56 -13.85
C ALA A 200 12.96 12.93 -13.04
N THR A 201 12.65 12.37 -11.87
CA THR A 201 13.65 11.77 -10.97
C THR A 201 14.26 10.51 -11.60
N SER A 202 13.45 9.66 -12.23
CA SER A 202 13.95 8.46 -12.92
C SER A 202 14.90 8.81 -14.04
N ALA A 203 14.61 9.83 -14.85
CA ALA A 203 15.50 10.27 -15.93
C ALA A 203 16.81 10.84 -15.38
N PHE A 204 16.74 11.56 -14.25
CA PHE A 204 17.91 12.13 -13.58
C PHE A 204 18.86 11.06 -13.01
N VAL A 205 18.35 10.05 -12.30
CA VAL A 205 19.20 9.03 -11.65
C VAL A 205 19.74 7.97 -12.63
N ASN A 206 19.04 7.69 -13.74
CA ASN A 206 19.39 6.60 -14.67
C ASN A 206 20.13 7.03 -15.94
N LYS A 207 20.83 8.18 -15.93
CA LYS A 207 21.62 8.68 -17.08
C LYS A 207 20.83 8.62 -18.40
N GLU A 208 19.70 9.33 -18.43
CA GLU A 208 18.84 9.63 -19.60
C GLU A 208 17.82 8.57 -20.05
N LYS A 209 17.74 7.38 -19.44
CA LYS A 209 16.69 6.39 -19.78
C LYS A 209 15.73 6.12 -18.62
N LEU A 210 14.43 6.06 -18.91
CA LEU A 210 13.41 5.68 -17.94
C LEU A 210 13.50 4.18 -17.62
N GLN A 211 13.31 3.83 -16.34
CA GLN A 211 13.20 2.44 -15.90
C GLN A 211 11.73 2.09 -15.66
N MET A 212 11.26 1.01 -16.27
CA MET A 212 9.85 0.59 -16.14
C MET A 212 9.45 0.24 -14.72
N ALA A 213 10.37 -0.31 -13.91
CA ALA A 213 10.10 -0.58 -12.49
C ALA A 213 9.72 0.69 -11.71
N HIS A 214 10.36 1.84 -12.01
CA HIS A 214 10.00 3.13 -11.44
C HIS A 214 8.61 3.58 -11.92
N VAL A 215 8.34 3.48 -13.22
CA VAL A 215 7.06 3.93 -13.81
C VAL A 215 5.89 3.07 -13.34
N GLN A 216 6.07 1.77 -13.16
CA GLN A 216 5.03 0.84 -12.70
C GLN A 216 4.69 1.09 -11.22
N ASN A 217 5.71 1.27 -10.38
CA ASN A 217 5.53 1.31 -8.92
C ASN A 217 5.51 2.74 -8.38
N ALA A 218 6.57 3.53 -8.61
CA ALA A 218 6.75 4.79 -7.91
C ALA A 218 5.68 5.85 -8.22
N VAL A 219 5.01 5.78 -9.39
CA VAL A 219 3.89 6.69 -9.73
C VAL A 219 2.69 6.55 -8.79
N LEU A 220 2.61 5.43 -8.07
CA LEU A 220 1.56 5.12 -7.12
C LEU A 220 1.86 5.66 -5.71
N ALA A 221 3.10 6.06 -5.44
CA ALA A 221 3.55 6.50 -4.11
C ALA A 221 2.80 7.75 -3.61
N GLY A 222 2.33 8.62 -4.50
CA GLY A 222 1.50 9.77 -4.13
C GLY A 222 0.16 9.37 -3.53
N GLY A 223 -0.44 8.28 -4.01
CA GLY A 223 -1.67 7.73 -3.45
C GLY A 223 -1.49 7.18 -2.03
N VAL A 224 -0.34 6.53 -1.79
CA VAL A 224 0.07 6.07 -0.45
C VAL A 224 0.34 7.24 0.48
N ALA A 225 1.15 8.21 0.05
CA ALA A 225 1.61 9.31 0.91
C ALA A 225 0.50 10.27 1.34
N VAL A 226 -0.52 10.47 0.51
CA VAL A 226 -1.64 11.36 0.87
C VAL A 226 -2.70 10.66 1.73
N GLY A 227 -2.67 9.33 1.87
CA GLY A 227 -3.73 8.52 2.47
C GLY A 227 -4.23 9.02 3.83
N THR A 228 -3.34 9.22 4.80
CA THR A 228 -3.69 9.75 6.14
C THR A 228 -4.37 11.11 6.06
N THR A 229 -3.86 11.99 5.20
CA THR A 229 -4.31 13.38 5.05
C THR A 229 -5.36 13.58 3.97
N ALA A 230 -5.86 12.53 3.32
CA ALA A 230 -6.63 12.65 2.09
C ALA A 230 -7.88 13.52 2.31
N ASN A 231 -8.60 13.25 3.40
CA ASN A 231 -9.76 14.03 3.82
C ASN A 231 -9.39 15.20 4.76
N MET A 232 -8.14 15.61 4.93
CA MET A 232 -7.77 16.76 5.77
C MET A 232 -7.67 18.04 4.93
N LEU A 233 -7.77 19.21 5.56
CA LEU A 233 -7.64 20.52 4.90
C LEU A 233 -6.18 20.90 4.64
N ILE A 234 -5.48 20.09 3.84
CA ILE A 234 -4.06 20.34 3.47
C ILE A 234 -3.88 21.32 2.31
N GLN A 235 -4.98 21.87 1.79
CA GLN A 235 -5.04 22.67 0.56
C GLN A 235 -4.55 21.91 -0.70
N PRO A 236 -4.92 22.33 -1.92
CA PRO A 236 -4.48 21.66 -3.15
C PRO A 236 -2.95 21.59 -3.30
N TRP A 237 -2.24 22.63 -2.85
CA TRP A 237 -0.78 22.67 -2.94
C TRP A 237 -0.11 21.63 -2.02
N GLY A 238 -0.71 21.32 -0.85
CA GLY A 238 -0.18 20.32 0.08
C GLY A 238 -0.25 18.91 -0.53
N ALA A 239 -1.35 18.60 -1.23
CA ALA A 239 -1.47 17.34 -1.96
C ALA A 239 -0.43 17.20 -3.08
N ILE A 240 -0.20 18.27 -3.86
CA ILE A 240 0.84 18.30 -4.90
C ILE A 240 2.23 18.09 -4.29
N LEU A 241 2.54 18.81 -3.21
CA LEU A 241 3.83 18.69 -2.52
C LEU A 241 4.09 17.26 -2.02
N LEU A 242 3.10 16.64 -1.35
CA LEU A 242 3.21 15.26 -0.88
C LEU A 242 3.43 14.29 -2.04
N GLY A 243 2.69 14.46 -3.14
CA GLY A 243 2.86 13.66 -4.36
C GLY A 243 4.26 13.78 -4.94
N THR A 244 4.76 15.01 -5.10
CA THR A 244 6.10 15.26 -5.62
C THR A 244 7.18 14.62 -4.74
N LEU A 245 7.12 14.82 -3.43
CA LEU A 245 8.07 14.24 -2.47
C LEU A 245 8.01 12.71 -2.47
N ALA A 246 6.81 12.13 -2.49
CA ALA A 246 6.63 10.68 -2.54
C ALA A 246 7.26 10.07 -3.81
N GLY A 247 7.10 10.72 -4.97
CA GLY A 247 7.73 10.29 -6.22
C GLY A 247 9.26 10.29 -6.15
N ILE A 248 9.86 11.36 -5.59
CA ILE A 248 11.32 11.44 -5.40
C ILE A 248 11.80 10.33 -4.45
N ILE A 249 11.18 10.23 -3.28
CA ILE A 249 11.54 9.25 -2.24
C ILE A 249 11.43 7.83 -2.78
N SER A 250 10.36 7.53 -3.52
CA SER A 250 10.14 6.20 -4.07
C SER A 250 11.20 5.83 -5.12
N VAL A 251 11.50 6.73 -6.07
CA VAL A 251 12.56 6.49 -7.08
C VAL A 251 13.93 6.36 -6.44
N CYS A 252 14.29 7.25 -5.51
CA CYS A 252 15.53 7.13 -4.73
C CYS A 252 15.56 5.83 -3.92
N GLY A 253 14.40 5.36 -3.45
CA GLY A 253 14.24 4.08 -2.80
C GLY A 253 14.64 2.91 -3.69
N PHE A 254 14.04 2.82 -4.87
CA PHE A 254 14.38 1.79 -5.86
C PHE A 254 15.85 1.83 -6.26
N TYR A 255 16.40 3.03 -6.48
CA TYR A 255 17.75 3.16 -7.04
C TYR A 255 18.87 3.03 -5.98
N TYR A 256 18.68 3.57 -4.76
CA TYR A 256 19.73 3.61 -3.73
C TYR A 256 19.42 2.72 -2.52
N VAL A 257 18.20 2.81 -1.98
CA VAL A 257 17.86 2.19 -0.69
C VAL A 257 17.71 0.67 -0.83
N GLN A 258 16.94 0.21 -1.81
CA GLN A 258 16.68 -1.22 -2.00
C GLN A 258 17.97 -2.01 -2.29
N PRO A 259 18.90 -1.56 -3.19
CA PRO A 259 20.19 -2.21 -3.34
C PRO A 259 21.01 -2.23 -2.05
N TYR A 260 21.01 -1.14 -1.29
CA TYR A 260 21.71 -1.08 0.00
C TYR A 260 21.15 -2.10 1.01
N LEU A 261 19.82 -2.16 1.18
CA LEU A 261 19.16 -3.12 2.06
C LEU A 261 19.48 -4.58 1.65
N ASN A 262 19.46 -4.86 0.36
CA ASN A 262 19.78 -6.18 -0.17
C ASN A 262 21.26 -6.55 0.04
N GLU A 263 22.19 -5.67 -0.32
CA GLU A 263 23.62 -5.97 -0.29
C GLU A 263 24.19 -6.00 1.13
N LYS A 264 23.82 -5.00 1.95
CA LYS A 264 24.43 -4.76 3.28
C LYS A 264 23.66 -5.41 4.41
N LEU A 265 22.34 -5.41 4.36
CA LEU A 265 21.49 -5.98 5.42
C LEU A 265 20.95 -7.37 5.08
N LYS A 266 21.18 -7.85 3.85
CA LYS A 266 20.63 -9.11 3.34
C LYS A 266 19.11 -9.15 3.47
N LEU A 267 18.48 -8.00 3.23
CA LEU A 267 17.04 -7.81 3.30
C LEU A 267 16.50 -7.63 1.88
N HIS A 268 16.00 -8.72 1.33
CA HIS A 268 15.56 -8.78 -0.06
C HIS A 268 14.07 -8.48 -0.19
N ASP A 269 13.71 -7.42 -0.91
CA ASP A 269 12.34 -7.02 -1.22
C ASP A 269 12.10 -7.18 -2.72
N THR A 270 11.28 -8.15 -3.13
CA THR A 270 11.12 -8.53 -4.54
C THR A 270 10.44 -7.43 -5.38
N CYS A 271 9.38 -6.81 -4.85
CA CYS A 271 8.64 -5.76 -5.56
C CYS A 271 9.13 -4.34 -5.26
N GLY A 272 10.06 -4.15 -4.32
CA GLY A 272 10.38 -2.83 -3.80
C GLY A 272 9.18 -2.22 -3.05
N VAL A 273 8.44 -3.05 -2.32
CA VAL A 273 7.32 -2.65 -1.46
C VAL A 273 7.73 -1.57 -0.47
N HIS A 274 8.96 -1.60 0.04
CA HIS A 274 9.49 -0.57 0.92
C HIS A 274 9.53 0.81 0.24
N ASN A 275 9.80 0.85 -1.06
CA ASN A 275 9.90 2.10 -1.83
C ASN A 275 8.54 2.68 -2.20
N LEU A 276 7.52 1.84 -2.35
CA LEU A 276 6.17 2.27 -2.70
C LEU A 276 5.26 2.45 -1.46
N HIS A 277 5.28 1.50 -0.54
CA HIS A 277 4.36 1.47 0.60
C HIS A 277 5.02 1.94 1.90
N GLY A 278 6.24 1.50 2.20
CA GLY A 278 6.93 1.79 3.45
C GLY A 278 7.31 3.26 3.62
N MET A 279 8.23 3.75 2.79
CA MET A 279 8.74 5.14 2.90
C MET A 279 7.66 6.19 2.56
N PRO A 280 6.84 6.03 1.50
CA PRO A 280 5.72 6.95 1.27
C PRO A 280 4.65 6.88 2.35
N GLY A 281 4.40 5.70 2.94
CA GLY A 281 3.49 5.57 4.08
C GLY A 281 3.97 6.35 5.31
N LEU A 282 5.28 6.29 5.60
CA LEU A 282 5.90 7.09 6.67
C LEU A 282 5.80 8.59 6.39
N LEU A 283 6.03 9.03 5.14
CA LEU A 283 5.80 10.42 4.75
C LEU A 283 4.35 10.84 5.02
N GLY A 284 3.38 9.99 4.68
CA GLY A 284 1.96 10.25 4.93
C GLY A 284 1.60 10.33 6.41
N ALA A 285 2.18 9.46 7.24
CA ALA A 285 2.02 9.51 8.68
C ALA A 285 2.53 10.84 9.27
N LEU A 286 3.73 11.27 8.87
CA LEU A 286 4.31 12.55 9.30
C LEU A 286 3.48 13.74 8.82
N ALA A 287 2.99 13.70 7.58
CA ALA A 287 2.09 14.71 7.04
C ALA A 287 0.77 14.77 7.84
N GLY A 288 0.25 13.62 8.26
CA GLY A 288 -0.91 13.50 9.15
C GLY A 288 -0.69 14.19 10.49
N VAL A 289 0.46 13.97 11.13
CA VAL A 289 0.82 14.65 12.38
C VAL A 289 0.84 16.16 12.21
N VAL A 290 1.47 16.66 11.13
CA VAL A 290 1.55 18.09 10.83
C VAL A 290 0.16 18.67 10.56
N ALA A 291 -0.63 18.02 9.70
CA ALA A 291 -1.98 18.47 9.34
C ALA A 291 -2.92 18.50 10.55
N ALA A 292 -2.88 17.46 11.40
CA ALA A 292 -3.66 17.41 12.63
C ALA A 292 -3.23 18.50 13.63
N LYS A 293 -1.93 18.81 13.72
CA LYS A 293 -1.41 19.84 14.61
C LYS A 293 -1.77 21.27 14.16
N LEU A 294 -1.86 21.49 12.86
CA LEU A 294 -2.18 22.78 12.26
C LEU A 294 -3.69 23.02 12.09
N ALA A 295 -4.53 22.00 12.31
CA ALA A 295 -5.97 22.12 12.15
C ALA A 295 -6.55 23.07 13.22
N ASP A 296 -7.28 24.09 12.78
CA ASP A 296 -8.05 24.99 13.64
C ASP A 296 -9.55 24.69 13.53
N VAL A 297 -10.32 24.88 14.60
CA VAL A 297 -11.77 24.67 14.59
C VAL A 297 -12.44 25.56 13.54
N ASP A 298 -11.91 26.77 13.34
CA ASP A 298 -12.43 27.76 12.41
C ASP A 298 -12.41 27.28 10.96
N ASP A 299 -11.38 26.51 10.59
CA ASP A 299 -11.26 25.92 9.25
C ASP A 299 -12.31 24.83 8.99
N TYR A 300 -12.90 24.27 10.05
CA TYR A 300 -13.87 23.19 10.01
C TYR A 300 -15.29 23.63 10.43
N LYS A 301 -15.53 24.94 10.67
CA LYS A 301 -16.81 25.48 11.16
C LYS A 301 -18.02 25.17 10.28
N ASP A 302 -17.84 25.08 8.96
CA ASP A 302 -18.90 24.69 8.01
C ASP A 302 -19.35 23.22 8.15
N ARG A 303 -18.85 22.48 9.16
CA ARG A 303 -19.21 21.08 9.45
C ARG A 303 -19.93 20.87 10.77
N TYR A 304 -19.92 21.86 11.66
CA TYR A 304 -20.57 21.78 12.98
C TYR A 304 -21.90 22.56 13.04
N SER A 305 -22.38 23.08 11.90
CA SER A 305 -23.68 23.74 11.73
C SER A 305 -24.65 22.88 10.93
#